data_AF-A0A239JVX0-F1
#
_entry.id   AF-A0A239JVX0-F1
#
_cell.length_a   1.000
_cell.length_b   1.000
_cell.length_c   1.000
_cell.angle_alpha   90.00
_cell.angle_beta   90.00
_cell.angle_gamma   90.00
#
_symmetry.space_group_name_H-M   'P 1'
#
loop_
_entity.id
_entity.type
_entity.pdbx_description
1 polymer ?
#
loop_
_entity_poly.entity_id
_entity_poly.type
_entity_poly.pdbx_seq_one_letter_code
_entity_poly.pdbx_strand_id
1 'polypeptide(L)' 'MAAEDTLTAERHVWACALAVQNQYGPCAALHVAERIGALALQSDSEGIAMWKAIAARLDALARGSDEPLS' A
#
# COMPACT_ATOMS: atom_id res chain seq x y z
N MET A 1 19.41 11.75 -13.49
CA MET A 1 18.52 10.70 -13.99
C MET A 1 18.35 9.62 -12.91
N ALA A 2 17.78 10.00 -11.76
CA ALA A 2 17.56 9.11 -10.59
C ALA A 2 16.38 9.62 -9.74
N ALA A 3 16.21 10.95 -9.70
CA ALA A 3 15.05 11.59 -9.09
C ALA A 3 13.73 11.32 -9.83
N GLU A 4 13.76 11.21 -11.17
CA GLU A 4 12.57 10.95 -12.00
C GLU A 4 12.05 9.52 -11.83
N ASP A 5 12.94 8.54 -11.69
CA ASP A 5 12.60 7.13 -11.45
C ASP A 5 11.97 6.93 -10.08
N THR A 6 12.50 7.63 -9.06
CA THR A 6 11.98 7.59 -7.69
C THR A 6 10.56 8.16 -7.63
N LEU A 7 10.33 9.32 -8.27
CA LEU A 7 9.01 9.95 -8.32
C LEU A 7 7.96 9.07 -9.02
N THR A 8 8.37 8.37 -10.08
CA THR A 8 7.50 7.44 -10.81
C THR A 8 7.17 6.20 -9.98
N ALA A 9 8.16 5.63 -9.30
CA ALA A 9 7.96 4.51 -8.39
C ALA A 9 7.03 4.87 -7.23
N GLU A 10 7.20 6.03 -6.61
CA GLU A 10 6.29 6.51 -5.57
C GLU A 10 4.86 6.69 -6.08
N ARG A 11 4.68 7.25 -7.29
CA ARG A 11 3.37 7.39 -7.92
C ARG A 11 2.71 6.04 -8.19
N HIS A 12 3.48 5.05 -8.62
CA HIS A 12 2.97 3.69 -8.81
C HIS A 12 2.47 3.09 -7.50
N VAL A 13 3.22 3.22 -6.40
CA VAL A 13 2.78 2.71 -5.08
C VAL A 13 1.49 3.40 -4.63
N TRP A 14 1.37 4.71 -4.84
CA TRP A 14 0.12 5.44 -4.55
C TRP A 14 -1.06 4.96 -5.39
N ALA A 15 -0.85 4.73 -6.69
CA ALA A 15 -1.90 4.20 -7.57
C ALA A 15 -2.34 2.81 -7.12
N CYS A 16 -1.40 1.94 -6.73
CA CYS A 16 -1.71 0.62 -6.17
C CYS A 16 -2.49 0.73 -4.84
N ALA A 17 -2.09 1.62 -3.94
CA ALA A 17 -2.80 1.82 -2.68
C ALA A 17 -4.24 2.30 -2.89
N LEU A 18 -4.47 3.25 -3.80
CA LEU A 18 -5.81 3.70 -4.17
C LEU A 18 -6.64 2.58 -4.81
N ALA A 19 -6.04 1.78 -5.69
CA ALA A 19 -6.74 0.64 -6.31
C ALA A 19 -7.17 -0.39 -5.25
N VAL A 20 -6.28 -0.73 -4.31
CA VAL A 20 -6.59 -1.64 -3.19
C VAL A 20 -7.67 -1.04 -2.30
N GLN A 21 -7.58 0.24 -1.95
CA GLN A 21 -8.59 0.93 -1.15
C GLN A 21 -9.96 0.92 -1.84
N ASN A 22 -10.02 1.19 -3.14
CA ASN A 22 -11.26 1.21 -3.91
C ASN A 22 -11.87 -0.18 -4.07
N GLN A 23 -11.04 -1.21 -4.21
CA GLN A 23 -11.52 -2.57 -4.42
C GLN A 23 -12.00 -3.24 -3.12
N TYR A 24 -11.28 -3.04 -2.02
CA TYR A 24 -11.51 -3.77 -0.77
C TYR A 24 -12.13 -2.91 0.34
N GLY A 25 -12.18 -1.58 0.17
CA GLY A 25 -12.84 -0.69 1.11
C GLY A 25 -12.28 -0.86 2.54
N PRO A 26 -13.14 -1.04 3.56
CA PRO A 26 -12.71 -1.29 4.93
C PRO A 26 -11.81 -2.53 5.11
N CYS A 27 -11.90 -3.50 4.19
CA CYS A 27 -11.09 -4.72 4.23
C CYS A 27 -9.70 -4.55 3.58
N ALA A 28 -9.36 -3.36 3.06
CA ALA A 28 -8.08 -3.12 2.38
C ALA A 28 -6.86 -3.47 3.25
N ALA A 29 -6.87 -3.11 4.53
CA ALA A 29 -5.78 -3.42 5.45
C ALA A 29 -5.62 -4.94 5.69
N LEU A 30 -6.75 -5.66 5.82
CA LEU A 30 -6.74 -7.11 5.96
C LEU A 30 -6.18 -7.79 4.70
N HIS A 31 -6.65 -7.36 3.53
CA HIS A 31 -6.17 -7.88 2.25
C HIS A 31 -4.65 -7.71 2.11
N VAL A 32 -4.10 -6.54 2.46
CA VAL A 32 -2.64 -6.32 2.42
C VAL A 32 -1.90 -7.25 3.38
N ALA A 33 -2.41 -7.46 4.60
CA ALA A 33 -1.81 -8.38 5.55
C ALA A 33 -1.79 -9.83 5.01
N GLU A 34 -2.88 -10.28 4.39
CA GLU A 34 -2.97 -11.60 3.75
C GLU A 34 -1.96 -11.75 2.61
N ARG A 35 -1.81 -10.73 1.76
CA ARG A 35 -0.84 -10.73 0.66
C ARG A 35 0.60 -10.79 1.16
N ILE A 36 0.94 -10.03 2.21
CA ILE A 36 2.26 -10.10 2.84
C ILE A 36 2.52 -11.50 3.42
N GLY A 37 1.53 -12.08 4.11
CA GLY A 37 1.64 -13.45 4.64
C GLY A 37 1.89 -14.49 3.55
N ALA A 38 1.16 -14.42 2.44
CA ALA A 38 1.35 -15.31 1.30
C ALA A 38 2.74 -15.20 0.67
N LEU A 39 3.31 -13.99 0.60
CA LEU A 39 4.67 -13.77 0.09
C LEU A 39 5.74 -14.23 1.06
N ALA A 40 5.51 -14.09 2.37
CA ALA A 40 6.39 -14.61 3.41
C ALA A 40 6.52 -16.13 3.34
N LEU A 41 5.41 -16.85 3.09
CA LEU A 41 5.44 -18.30 2.87
C LEU A 41 6.27 -18.71 1.65
N GLN A 42 6.39 -17.82 0.66
CA GLN A 42 7.18 -18.02 -0.56
C GLN A 42 8.61 -17.48 -0.43
N SER A 43 8.98 -16.89 0.72
CA SER A 43 10.26 -16.18 0.92
C SER A 43 10.52 -15.04 -0.07
N ASP A 44 9.45 -14.43 -0.62
CA ASP A 44 9.56 -13.32 -1.58
C ASP A 44 9.73 -11.98 -0.85
N SER A 45 10.98 -11.67 -0.53
CA SER A 45 11.35 -10.43 0.19
C SER A 45 11.07 -9.15 -0.60
N GLU A 46 11.18 -9.18 -1.93
CA GLU A 46 10.95 -8.01 -2.79
C GLU A 46 9.45 -7.70 -2.86
N GLY A 47 8.63 -8.73 -3.06
CA GLY A 47 7.18 -8.61 -2.99
C GLY A 47 6.72 -8.09 -1.63
N ILE A 48 7.28 -8.61 -0.53
CA ILE A 48 6.95 -8.12 0.83
C ILE A 48 7.28 -6.63 0.97
N ALA A 49 8.43 -6.18 0.47
CA ALA A 49 8.80 -4.76 0.53
C ALA A 49 7.81 -3.88 -0.24
N MET A 50 7.38 -4.30 -1.43
CA MET A 50 6.39 -3.59 -2.23
C MET A 50 5.04 -3.48 -1.50
N TRP A 51 4.53 -4.59 -0.96
CA TRP A 51 3.25 -4.59 -0.25
C TRP A 51 3.30 -3.81 1.07
N LYS A 52 4.45 -3.75 1.73
CA LYS A 52 4.67 -2.85 2.88
C LYS A 52 4.63 -1.37 2.48
N ALA A 53 5.17 -1.01 1.31
CA ALA A 53 5.08 0.35 0.80
C ALA A 53 3.62 0.74 0.49
N ILE A 54 2.83 -0.19 -0.07
CA ILE A 54 1.38 -0.01 -0.28
C ILE A 54 0.65 0.16 1.05
N ALA A 55 0.95 -0.67 2.05
CA ALA A 55 0.38 -0.58 3.39
C ALA A 55 0.59 0.81 4.01
N ALA A 56 1.80 1.37 3.88
CA ALA A 56 2.12 2.70 4.40
C ALA A 56 1.31 3.82 3.72
N ARG A 57 1.01 3.70 2.43
CA ARG A 57 0.16 4.69 1.72
C ARG A 57 -1.33 4.52 2.06
N LEU A 58 -1.82 3.29 2.25
CA LEU A 58 -3.19 3.05 2.75
C LEU A 58 -3.39 3.66 4.14
N ASP A 59 -2.42 3.46 5.02
CA ASP A 59 -2.43 4.03 6.37
C ASP A 59 -2.38 5.57 6.33
N ALA A 60 -1.64 6.16 5.39
CA ALA A 60 -1.68 7.60 5.14
C ALA A 60 -3.05 8.08 4.61
N LEU A 61 -3.72 7.31 3.73
CA LEU A 61 -5.06 7.62 3.23
C LEU A 61 -6.10 7.58 4.35
N ALA A 62 -6.05 6.56 5.21
CA ALA A 62 -6.95 6.42 6.35
C ALA A 62 -6.81 7.63 7.29
N ARG A 63 -5.59 8.01 7.64
CA ARG A 63 -5.32 9.20 8.47
C ARG A 63 -5.71 10.53 7.82
N GLY A 64 -5.65 10.63 6.50
CA GLY A 64 -6.08 11.83 5.77
C GLY A 64 -7.59 11.91 5.53
N SER A 65 -8.30 10.78 5.71
CA SER A 65 -9.77 10.69 5.60
C SER A 65 -10.46 10.84 6.96
N ASP A 66 -9.71 10.67 8.05
CA ASP A 66 -10.13 10.98 9.41
C ASP A 66 -10.00 12.50 9.65
N GLU A 67 -10.90 13.30 9.06
CA GLU A 67 -11.22 14.59 9.66
C GLU A 67 -11.80 14.28 11.05
N PRO A 68 -11.18 14.74 12.16
CA PRO A 68 -11.65 14.38 13.49
C PRO A 68 -13.09 14.88 13.64
N LEU A 69 -13.98 13.95 13.97
CA LEU A 69 -15.36 14.20 14.38
C LEU A 69 -15.48 15.53 15.14
N SER A 70 -16.13 16.51 14.49
CA SER A 70 -16.75 17.66 15.17
C SER A 70 -17.91 17.21 16.05
#